data_AF-A0A919IMD6-F1
#
_entry.id   AF-A0A919IMD6-F1
#
_cell.length_a   1.000
_cell.length_b   1.000
_cell.length_c   1.000
_cell.angle_alpha   90.00
_cell.angle_beta   90.00
_cell.angle_gamma   90.00
#
_symmetry.space_group_name_H-M   'P 1'
#
loop_
_entity.id
_entity.type
_entity.pdbx_description
1 polymer ?
#
loop_
_entity_poly.entity_id
_entity_poly.type
_entity_poly.pdbx_seq_one_letter_code
_entity_poly.pdbx_strand_id
1 'polypeptide(L)'
;MRISRLLVTLAVTGAALTVPAAALADVPPPARVISRYETASGNTASRDCGYSAALPSASGQALWTFCDTAINNPAGAVIGFIGGSTAAVGSYTAGQVPSTLSELPTPPAAPAVPSTRAPAPFLPTPAGLVLPGTSTACGASGTSSYAASWISGLTRGPNRTISGRNGSSLLFLTYSNVCVYNNAWTTQSYGVTFYDPATNQLVGPATVFPRPATGELAWQRRLGSPTFAADGYLYLFTSLCTSSAFGACGAGTVALARTPWSASAGWSNAASYRYWTGTTWSADPATAASALPGARPFGIDVHVFPGRGYVAIEQTTIAGHYRVWTAAAPTGPWTAGAENVLPGCASTTTSWCYAFIGHPELSTSTSLFISHYQPDDKHVRVVAVPW
;
A
#
# COMPACT_ATOMS: atom_id res chain seq x y z
N MET A 1 -66.45 21.93 48.83
CA MET A 1 -66.28 22.48 47.46
C MET A 1 -64.94 21.97 46.94
N ARG A 2 -64.95 21.06 45.95
CA ARG A 2 -63.76 20.37 45.42
C ARG A 2 -63.00 21.29 44.46
N ILE A 3 -61.69 21.41 44.61
CA ILE A 3 -60.79 22.00 43.61
C ILE A 3 -59.70 20.96 43.32
N SER A 4 -59.76 20.40 42.11
CA SER A 4 -58.77 19.50 41.54
C SER A 4 -57.52 20.29 41.13
N ARG A 5 -56.32 19.82 41.51
CA ARG A 5 -55.04 20.35 41.02
C ARG A 5 -54.43 19.39 40.01
N LEU A 6 -54.19 19.91 38.81
CA LEU A 6 -53.45 19.30 37.71
C LEU A 6 -51.96 19.19 38.10
N LEU A 7 -51.37 18.00 37.99
CA LEU A 7 -49.91 17.83 37.97
C LEU A 7 -49.43 17.86 36.51
N VAL A 8 -48.50 18.76 36.21
CA VAL A 8 -47.76 18.79 34.94
C VAL A 8 -46.39 18.14 35.18
N THR A 9 -46.13 17.04 34.49
CA THR A 9 -44.85 16.33 34.50
C THR A 9 -43.95 16.95 33.42
N LEU A 10 -42.88 17.65 33.81
CA LEU A 10 -41.83 18.06 32.88
C LEU A 10 -40.92 16.87 32.58
N ALA A 11 -40.88 16.43 31.32
CA ALA A 11 -39.87 15.51 30.82
C ALA A 11 -38.61 16.30 30.43
N VAL A 12 -37.50 16.03 31.12
CA VAL A 12 -36.17 16.53 30.75
C VAL A 12 -35.55 15.50 29.81
N THR A 13 -35.55 15.78 28.51
CA THR A 13 -34.77 15.05 27.51
C THR A 13 -33.30 15.46 27.62
N GLY A 14 -32.50 14.62 28.28
CA GLY A 14 -31.05 14.76 28.28
C GLY A 14 -30.47 14.41 26.91
N ALA A 15 -30.06 15.43 26.15
CA ALA A 15 -29.21 15.24 24.99
C ALA A 15 -27.82 14.79 25.47
N ALA A 16 -27.46 13.53 25.20
CA ALA A 16 -26.10 13.05 25.41
C ALA A 16 -25.16 13.76 24.42
N LEU A 17 -24.47 14.77 24.90
CA LEU A 17 -23.31 15.36 24.21
C LEU A 17 -22.24 14.26 24.12
N THR A 18 -22.08 13.70 22.92
CA THR A 18 -20.90 12.88 22.60
C THR A 18 -19.68 13.78 22.65
N VAL A 19 -18.89 13.66 23.71
CA VAL A 19 -17.57 14.30 23.83
C VAL A 19 -16.69 13.71 22.73
N PRO A 20 -16.05 14.52 21.86
CA PRO A 20 -15.04 13.98 20.94
C PRO A 20 -13.90 13.43 21.80
N ALA A 21 -13.66 12.13 21.71
CA ALA A 21 -12.47 11.54 22.30
C ALA A 21 -11.26 12.26 21.70
N ALA A 22 -10.47 12.94 22.54
CA ALA A 22 -9.22 13.54 22.13
C ALA A 22 -8.38 12.44 21.45
N ALA A 23 -8.03 12.66 20.18
CA ALA A 23 -7.08 11.79 19.51
C ALA A 23 -5.80 11.76 20.35
N LEU A 24 -5.37 10.58 20.79
CA LEU A 24 -4.01 10.43 21.30
C LEU A 24 -3.06 10.82 20.17
N ALA A 25 -2.09 11.68 20.49
CA ALA A 25 -1.27 12.37 19.50
C ALA A 25 -0.48 11.38 18.63
N ASP A 26 -0.50 11.62 17.32
CA ASP A 26 0.48 11.08 16.40
C ASP A 26 1.90 11.44 16.92
N VAL A 27 2.90 10.62 16.60
CA VAL A 27 4.26 10.76 17.16
C VAL A 27 5.25 11.26 16.11
N PRO A 28 6.27 12.07 16.47
CA PRO A 28 7.27 12.50 15.51
C PRO A 28 8.12 11.30 15.05
N PRO A 29 8.55 11.28 13.77
CA PRO A 29 9.46 10.25 13.27
C PRO A 29 10.88 10.42 13.86
N PRO A 30 11.69 9.34 13.93
CA PRO A 30 11.39 7.98 13.48
C PRO A 30 10.50 7.22 14.49
N ALA A 31 9.41 6.60 14.01
CA ALA A 31 8.47 5.90 14.88
C ALA A 31 7.85 4.67 14.21
N ARG A 32 7.33 3.75 15.02
CA ARG A 32 6.57 2.58 14.56
C ARG A 32 5.15 2.99 14.20
N VAL A 33 4.62 2.37 13.15
CA VAL A 33 3.18 2.40 12.85
C VAL A 33 2.50 1.38 13.77
N ILE A 34 1.65 1.86 14.68
CA ILE A 34 1.07 1.02 15.74
C ILE A 34 -0.46 1.06 15.68
N SER A 35 -1.07 -0.10 15.91
CA SER A 35 -2.51 -0.25 16.08
C SER A 35 -2.94 -0.29 17.55
N ARG A 36 -4.20 0.07 17.79
CA ARG A 36 -4.86 -0.08 19.09
C ARG A 36 -4.95 -1.54 19.54
N TYR A 37 -4.99 -2.49 18.61
CA TYR A 37 -4.91 -3.91 18.92
C TYR A 37 -3.60 -4.25 19.62
N GLU A 38 -2.48 -3.77 19.09
CA GLU A 38 -1.15 -4.03 19.66
C GLU A 38 -1.03 -3.42 21.05
N THR A 39 -1.50 -2.19 21.24
CA THR A 39 -1.52 -1.55 22.56
C THR A 39 -2.42 -2.30 23.56
N ALA A 40 -3.60 -2.75 23.13
CA ALA A 40 -4.57 -3.38 24.03
C ALA A 40 -4.22 -4.83 24.39
N SER A 41 -3.61 -5.57 23.46
CA SER A 41 -3.28 -6.99 23.64
C SER A 41 -1.85 -7.24 24.09
N GLY A 42 -0.94 -6.29 23.85
CA GLY A 42 0.51 -6.50 23.97
C GLY A 42 1.11 -7.35 22.84
N ASN A 43 0.29 -7.85 21.90
CA ASN A 43 0.78 -8.56 20.72
C ASN A 43 1.41 -7.57 19.73
N THR A 44 2.29 -8.06 18.87
CA THR A 44 2.85 -7.31 17.74
C THR A 44 2.24 -7.80 16.43
N ALA A 45 1.78 -6.88 15.61
CA ALA A 45 1.37 -7.15 14.23
C ALA A 45 2.54 -6.85 13.29
N SER A 46 3.33 -7.88 13.03
CA SER A 46 4.51 -7.84 12.16
C SER A 46 4.07 -7.80 10.70
N ARG A 47 3.92 -6.59 10.20
CA ARG A 47 3.34 -6.28 8.89
C ARG A 47 4.42 -6.00 7.87
N ASP A 48 4.29 -6.62 6.70
CA ASP A 48 5.08 -6.26 5.55
C ASP A 48 4.43 -5.11 4.75
N CYS A 49 5.19 -4.48 3.84
CA CYS A 49 4.80 -3.27 3.11
C CYS A 49 4.45 -2.10 4.07
N GLY A 50 3.47 -1.27 3.71
CA GLY A 50 3.07 -0.10 4.50
C GLY A 50 2.58 1.04 3.62
N TYR A 51 1.66 0.77 2.68
CA TYR A 51 1.11 1.82 1.84
C TYR A 51 0.07 2.62 2.61
N SER A 52 -0.03 3.92 2.35
CA SER A 52 -1.11 4.72 2.88
C SER A 52 -1.64 5.75 1.89
N ALA A 53 -2.88 6.16 2.12
CA ALA A 53 -3.44 7.33 1.46
C ALA A 53 -4.50 7.98 2.35
N ALA A 54 -4.52 9.32 2.34
CA ALA A 54 -5.57 10.09 3.00
C ALA A 54 -6.96 9.70 2.47
N LEU A 55 -7.87 9.36 3.38
CA LEU A 55 -9.26 9.02 3.09
C LEU A 55 -9.97 10.20 2.41
N PRO A 56 -10.67 9.99 1.28
CA PRO A 56 -11.27 11.11 0.57
C PRO A 56 -12.41 11.82 1.31
N SER A 57 -13.19 11.07 2.11
CA SER A 57 -14.38 11.57 2.82
C SER A 57 -14.16 11.84 4.31
N ALA A 58 -12.96 11.56 4.84
CA ALA A 58 -12.64 11.74 6.26
C ALA A 58 -11.34 12.55 6.40
N SER A 59 -11.49 13.86 6.61
CA SER A 59 -10.36 14.75 6.81
C SER A 59 -9.51 14.32 8.00
N GLY A 60 -8.18 14.32 7.82
CA GLY A 60 -7.25 13.88 8.85
C GLY A 60 -7.27 12.37 9.14
N GLN A 61 -7.91 11.54 8.30
CA GLN A 61 -7.78 10.09 8.37
C GLN A 61 -7.12 9.49 7.12
N ALA A 62 -6.34 8.43 7.30
CA ALA A 62 -5.70 7.68 6.22
C ALA A 62 -6.03 6.20 6.32
N LEU A 63 -6.18 5.56 5.16
CA LEU A 63 -6.11 4.11 5.05
C LEU A 63 -4.64 3.72 5.04
N TRP A 64 -4.30 2.74 5.86
CA TRP A 64 -3.05 2.00 5.81
C TRP A 64 -3.31 0.59 5.33
N THR A 65 -2.51 0.12 4.40
CA THR A 65 -2.56 -1.24 3.91
C THR A 65 -1.20 -1.90 3.99
N PHE A 66 -1.24 -3.17 4.36
CA PHE A 66 -0.08 -3.99 4.63
C PHE A 66 -0.18 -5.26 3.81
N CYS A 67 0.96 -5.90 3.59
CA CYS A 67 1.03 -7.19 2.94
C CYS A 67 0.89 -8.30 3.99
N ASP A 68 1.73 -9.35 3.94
CA ASP A 68 1.69 -10.43 4.93
C ASP A 68 1.81 -9.89 6.36
N THR A 69 1.04 -10.48 7.27
CA THR A 69 0.96 -10.02 8.65
C THR A 69 1.10 -11.21 9.60
N ALA A 70 2.22 -11.28 10.32
CA ALA A 70 2.42 -12.25 11.39
C ALA A 70 2.04 -11.63 12.75
N ILE A 71 1.23 -12.34 13.53
CA ILE A 71 0.84 -11.92 14.88
C ILE A 71 1.77 -12.62 15.88
N ASN A 72 2.53 -11.82 16.63
CA ASN A 72 3.44 -12.32 17.65
C ASN A 72 2.86 -12.00 19.02
N ASN A 73 2.90 -12.96 19.95
CA ASN A 73 2.55 -12.70 21.34
C ASN A 73 3.65 -11.91 22.07
N PRO A 74 3.45 -11.44 23.31
CA PRO A 74 4.47 -10.69 24.06
C PRO A 74 5.76 -11.47 24.33
N ALA A 75 5.71 -12.80 24.28
CA ALA A 75 6.89 -13.67 24.39
C ALA A 75 7.67 -13.79 23.05
N GLY A 76 7.21 -13.14 21.98
CA GLY A 76 7.83 -13.13 20.67
C GLY A 76 7.49 -14.32 19.77
N ALA A 77 6.60 -15.22 20.20
CA ALA A 77 6.17 -16.37 19.42
C ALA A 77 5.07 -16.00 18.43
N VAL A 78 5.16 -16.50 17.20
CA VAL A 78 4.12 -16.33 16.17
C VAL A 78 2.89 -17.17 16.55
N ILE A 79 1.76 -16.52 16.80
CA ILE A 79 0.49 -17.14 17.19
C ILE A 79 -0.59 -17.05 16.10
N GLY A 80 -0.30 -16.34 15.01
CA GLY A 80 -1.18 -16.22 13.87
C GLY A 80 -0.44 -15.67 12.66
N PHE A 81 -0.95 -15.97 11.47
CA PHE A 81 -0.41 -15.47 10.21
C PHE A 81 -1.55 -15.19 9.23
N ILE A 82 -1.53 -14.02 8.61
CA ILE A 82 -2.45 -13.61 7.56
C ILE A 82 -1.62 -13.35 6.32
N GLY A 83 -1.70 -14.27 5.35
CA GLY A 83 -1.08 -14.10 4.04
C GLY A 83 -1.89 -13.16 3.15
N GLY A 84 -1.23 -12.35 2.34
CA GLY A 84 -1.87 -11.41 1.42
C GLY A 84 -1.85 -9.99 1.94
N SER A 85 -2.94 -9.54 2.54
CA SER A 85 -3.03 -8.15 3.01
C SER A 85 -3.91 -7.99 4.23
N THR A 86 -3.56 -6.98 5.04
CA THR A 86 -4.40 -6.44 6.11
C THR A 86 -4.54 -4.92 5.92
N ALA A 87 -5.52 -4.32 6.57
CA ALA A 87 -5.72 -2.88 6.49
C ALA A 87 -6.20 -2.29 7.83
N ALA A 88 -5.83 -1.04 8.06
CA ALA A 88 -6.24 -0.30 9.23
C ALA A 88 -6.47 1.17 8.86
N VAL A 89 -7.27 1.88 9.67
CA VAL A 89 -7.52 3.31 9.50
C VAL A 89 -7.11 4.06 10.76
N GLY A 90 -6.58 5.26 10.59
CA GLY A 90 -6.26 6.11 11.74
C GLY A 90 -6.03 7.54 11.32
N SER A 91 -5.68 8.37 12.30
CA SER A 91 -5.29 9.75 12.05
C SER A 91 -4.12 9.84 11.09
N TYR A 92 -4.09 10.90 10.29
CA TYR A 92 -2.86 11.36 9.67
C TYR A 92 -2.72 12.87 9.92
N THR A 93 -1.54 13.25 10.38
CA THR A 93 -1.10 14.63 10.52
C THR A 93 0.23 14.74 9.80
N ALA A 94 0.34 15.70 8.87
CA ALA A 94 1.61 15.95 8.20
C ALA A 94 2.71 16.22 9.24
N GLY A 95 3.85 15.56 9.10
CA GLY A 95 4.94 15.61 10.07
C GLY A 95 4.90 14.54 11.16
N GLN A 96 3.87 13.69 11.21
CA GLN A 96 3.67 12.72 12.30
C GLN A 96 3.42 11.30 11.78
N VAL A 97 3.61 10.32 12.67
CA VAL A 97 3.41 8.88 12.44
C VAL A 97 2.24 8.39 13.28
N PRO A 98 1.29 7.64 12.70
CA PRO A 98 0.12 7.15 13.44
C PRO A 98 0.50 6.06 14.45
N SER A 99 -0.02 6.22 15.67
CA SER A 99 0.22 5.33 16.81
C SER A 99 -1.03 4.60 17.31
N THR A 100 -2.20 4.90 16.73
CA THR A 100 -3.49 4.37 17.19
C THR A 100 -4.40 3.91 16.05
N LEU A 101 -3.83 3.24 15.05
CA LEU A 101 -4.58 2.65 13.95
C LEU A 101 -5.67 1.68 14.47
N SER A 102 -6.82 1.68 13.82
CA SER A 102 -7.92 0.74 14.08
C SER A 102 -7.99 -0.27 12.94
N GLU A 103 -7.83 -1.55 13.26
CA GLU A 103 -7.91 -2.63 12.27
C GLU A 103 -9.29 -2.67 11.61
N LEU A 104 -9.28 -2.81 10.29
CA LEU A 104 -10.48 -3.01 9.51
C LEU A 104 -10.85 -4.50 9.49
N PRO A 105 -12.14 -4.86 9.60
CA PRO A 105 -12.57 -6.22 9.33
C PRO A 105 -12.49 -6.52 7.82
N THR A 106 -12.49 -7.80 7.46
CA THR A 106 -12.54 -8.23 6.06
C THR A 106 -13.74 -7.62 5.34
N PRO A 107 -13.53 -6.88 4.22
CA PRO A 107 -14.61 -6.42 3.36
C PRO A 107 -15.56 -7.57 2.97
N PRO A 108 -16.89 -7.36 2.95
CA PRO A 108 -17.61 -6.10 3.10
C PRO A 108 -18.11 -5.81 4.54
N ALA A 109 -17.55 -6.44 5.57
CA ALA A 109 -18.04 -6.26 6.93
C ALA A 109 -17.91 -4.79 7.37
N ALA A 110 -18.95 -4.22 7.99
CA ALA A 110 -18.93 -2.81 8.38
C ALA A 110 -17.79 -2.53 9.39
N PRO A 111 -17.04 -1.43 9.21
CA PRO A 111 -15.96 -1.09 10.11
C PRO A 111 -16.52 -0.55 11.43
N ALA A 112 -15.91 -0.95 12.54
CA ALA A 112 -16.15 -0.36 13.86
C ALA A 112 -14.91 0.42 14.24
N VAL A 113 -14.99 1.76 14.30
CA VAL A 113 -13.83 2.63 14.52
C VAL A 113 -14.16 3.62 15.65
N PRO A 114 -13.31 3.75 16.69
CA PRO A 114 -12.06 3.04 16.91
C PRO A 114 -12.26 1.55 17.28
N SER A 115 -11.25 0.71 17.01
CA SER A 115 -11.29 -0.73 17.30
C SER A 115 -9.96 -1.25 17.84
N THR A 116 -10.04 -2.21 18.77
CA THR A 116 -8.93 -3.01 19.31
C THR A 116 -8.95 -4.45 18.78
N ARG A 117 -9.76 -4.75 17.76
CA ARG A 117 -9.85 -6.08 17.16
C ARG A 117 -8.54 -6.44 16.47
N ALA A 118 -8.23 -7.74 16.45
CA ALA A 118 -7.08 -8.25 15.71
C ALA A 118 -7.17 -7.93 14.21
N PRO A 119 -6.02 -7.85 13.49
CA PRO A 119 -6.00 -7.70 12.05
C PRO A 119 -6.80 -8.81 11.36
N ALA A 120 -7.40 -8.48 10.21
CA ALA A 120 -8.17 -9.40 9.39
C ALA A 120 -7.74 -9.30 7.92
N PRO A 121 -7.95 -10.35 7.10
CA PRO A 121 -7.67 -10.30 5.66
C PRO A 121 -8.39 -9.12 4.99
N PHE A 122 -7.69 -8.36 4.15
CA PHE A 122 -8.25 -7.20 3.44
C PHE A 122 -8.64 -7.54 1.99
N LEU A 123 -7.68 -8.00 1.19
CA LEU A 123 -7.96 -8.60 -0.12
C LEU A 123 -8.25 -10.10 0.02
N PRO A 124 -9.11 -10.69 -0.83
CA PRO A 124 -9.37 -12.12 -0.82
C PRO A 124 -8.12 -12.91 -1.21
N THR A 125 -7.95 -14.10 -0.65
CA THR A 125 -6.91 -15.04 -1.08
C THR A 125 -7.13 -15.41 -2.55
N PRO A 126 -6.12 -15.28 -3.43
CA PRO A 126 -6.29 -15.56 -4.85
C PRO A 126 -6.40 -17.06 -5.11
N ALA A 127 -7.29 -17.45 -6.02
CA ALA A 127 -7.46 -18.83 -6.45
C ALA A 127 -6.66 -19.13 -7.74
N GLY A 128 -6.39 -20.41 -7.99
CA GLY A 128 -5.82 -20.88 -9.27
C GLY A 128 -4.32 -20.61 -9.47
N LEU A 129 -3.61 -20.22 -8.40
CA LEU A 129 -2.15 -20.14 -8.39
C LEU A 129 -1.54 -21.53 -8.21
N VAL A 130 -0.34 -21.74 -8.75
CA VAL A 130 0.36 -23.04 -8.72
C VAL A 130 1.81 -22.90 -8.25
N LEU A 131 2.44 -23.98 -7.80
CA LEU A 131 3.88 -23.99 -7.57
C LEU A 131 4.64 -23.87 -8.92
N PRO A 132 5.76 -23.12 -8.98
CA PRO A 132 6.51 -22.91 -10.22
C PRO A 132 6.94 -24.22 -10.86
N GLY A 133 6.77 -24.32 -12.19
CA GLY A 133 7.15 -25.50 -12.97
C GLY A 133 6.26 -26.73 -12.75
N THR A 134 5.15 -26.60 -12.03
CA THR A 134 4.23 -27.70 -11.71
C THR A 134 2.77 -27.34 -12.01
N SER A 135 1.88 -28.32 -11.88
CA SER A 135 0.42 -28.12 -11.81
C SER A 135 -0.13 -28.12 -10.37
N THR A 136 0.73 -28.31 -9.37
CA THR A 136 0.34 -28.39 -7.96
C THR A 136 -0.19 -27.03 -7.51
N ALA A 137 -1.39 -27.00 -6.93
CA ALA A 137 -1.98 -25.77 -6.42
C ALA A 137 -1.10 -25.13 -5.33
N CYS A 138 -0.99 -23.81 -5.35
CA CYS A 138 -0.33 -23.08 -4.29
C CYS A 138 -1.15 -23.17 -2.99
N GLY A 139 -0.52 -23.58 -1.89
CA GLY A 139 -1.24 -23.92 -0.65
C GLY A 139 -1.80 -25.34 -0.60
N ALA A 140 -1.42 -26.22 -1.53
CA ALA A 140 -1.79 -27.64 -1.45
C ALA A 140 -1.26 -28.29 -0.17
N SER A 141 -2.04 -29.22 0.39
CA SER A 141 -1.66 -29.98 1.58
C SER A 141 -0.31 -30.69 1.37
N GLY A 142 0.55 -30.68 2.39
CA GLY A 142 1.90 -31.25 2.33
C GLY A 142 2.94 -30.35 1.64
N THR A 143 2.58 -29.14 1.21
CA THR A 143 3.52 -28.15 0.65
C THR A 143 3.78 -27.03 1.66
N SER A 144 5.00 -26.48 1.63
CA SER A 144 5.34 -25.24 2.37
C SER A 144 5.05 -24.03 1.47
N SER A 145 3.78 -23.83 1.12
CA SER A 145 3.36 -22.74 0.23
C SER A 145 2.00 -22.15 0.61
N TYR A 146 1.72 -20.93 0.16
CA TYR A 146 0.41 -20.29 0.26
C TYR A 146 0.21 -19.23 -0.84
N ALA A 147 -1.06 -18.98 -1.17
CA ALA A 147 -1.45 -17.96 -2.13
C ALA A 147 -1.74 -16.63 -1.41
N ALA A 148 -1.31 -15.51 -1.99
CA ALA A 148 -1.44 -14.20 -1.37
C ALA A 148 -1.70 -13.10 -2.41
N SER A 149 -2.52 -12.11 -2.06
CA SER A 149 -2.67 -10.87 -2.82
C SER A 149 -1.93 -9.75 -2.09
N TRP A 150 -0.71 -9.46 -2.54
CA TRP A 150 0.13 -8.39 -2.00
C TRP A 150 -0.19 -7.06 -2.68
N ILE A 151 -0.48 -6.04 -1.89
CA ILE A 151 -0.71 -4.69 -2.41
C ILE A 151 0.60 -4.14 -2.98
N SER A 152 0.51 -3.53 -4.15
CA SER A 152 1.64 -2.92 -4.86
C SER A 152 1.50 -1.40 -5.01
N GLY A 153 0.41 -0.82 -4.50
CA GLY A 153 0.18 0.61 -4.57
C GLY A 153 -1.23 1.04 -4.18
N LEU A 154 -1.34 2.30 -3.80
CA LEU A 154 -2.56 2.93 -3.31
C LEU A 154 -2.59 4.40 -3.74
N THR A 155 -3.72 4.86 -4.25
CA THR A 155 -3.93 6.29 -4.58
C THR A 155 -5.40 6.68 -4.46
N ARG A 156 -5.70 7.97 -4.47
CA ARG A 156 -7.09 8.46 -4.53
C ARG A 156 -7.71 8.15 -5.90
N GLY A 157 -8.98 7.77 -5.91
CA GLY A 157 -9.71 7.55 -7.15
C GLY A 157 -9.93 8.85 -7.94
N PRO A 158 -10.18 8.75 -9.26
CA PRO A 158 -10.33 9.91 -10.12
C PRO A 158 -11.72 10.55 -9.97
N ASN A 159 -11.84 11.83 -10.36
CA ASN A 159 -13.11 12.56 -10.36
C ASN A 159 -14.03 12.11 -11.52
N ARG A 160 -14.60 10.91 -11.42
CA ARG A 160 -15.61 10.35 -12.35
C ARG A 160 -16.43 9.26 -11.66
N THR A 161 -17.52 8.84 -12.29
CA THR A 161 -18.30 7.70 -11.78
C THR A 161 -17.57 6.37 -12.04
N ILE A 162 -17.51 5.54 -11.00
CA ILE A 162 -16.96 4.18 -11.01
C ILE A 162 -18.03 3.25 -10.41
N SER A 163 -18.58 2.34 -11.22
CA SER A 163 -19.59 1.36 -10.77
C SER A 163 -20.74 1.99 -9.96
N GLY A 164 -21.25 3.13 -10.42
CA GLY A 164 -22.34 3.87 -9.75
C GLY A 164 -21.92 4.71 -8.52
N ARG A 165 -20.63 4.78 -8.19
CA ARG A 165 -20.08 5.57 -7.08
C ARG A 165 -19.26 6.74 -7.59
N ASN A 166 -19.15 7.80 -6.77
CA ASN A 166 -18.23 8.88 -7.04
C ASN A 166 -16.78 8.39 -6.86
N GLY A 167 -16.00 8.29 -7.93
CA GLY A 167 -14.62 7.81 -7.89
C GLY A 167 -13.71 8.65 -7.00
N SER A 168 -13.99 9.94 -6.85
CA SER A 168 -13.24 10.81 -5.93
C SER A 168 -13.46 10.47 -4.46
N SER A 169 -14.49 9.68 -4.12
CA SER A 169 -14.70 9.16 -2.77
C SER A 169 -14.10 7.77 -2.54
N LEU A 170 -13.42 7.20 -3.54
CA LEU A 170 -12.82 5.88 -3.49
C LEU A 170 -11.30 5.98 -3.41
N LEU A 171 -10.67 4.90 -2.98
CA LEU A 171 -9.24 4.67 -3.15
C LEU A 171 -9.03 3.61 -4.24
N PHE A 172 -8.02 3.78 -5.08
CA PHE A 172 -7.62 2.80 -6.09
C PHE A 172 -6.43 2.00 -5.57
N LEU A 173 -6.56 0.68 -5.64
CA LEU A 173 -5.59 -0.29 -5.17
C LEU A 173 -5.06 -1.08 -6.36
N THR A 174 -3.75 -1.30 -6.37
CA THR A 174 -3.09 -2.26 -7.26
C THR A 174 -2.54 -3.39 -6.41
N TYR A 175 -2.55 -4.61 -6.93
CA TYR A 175 -2.03 -5.76 -6.20
C TYR A 175 -1.49 -6.84 -7.14
N SER A 176 -0.50 -7.58 -6.64
CA SER A 176 0.05 -8.76 -7.28
C SER A 176 -0.43 -10.01 -6.53
N ASN A 177 -0.91 -10.99 -7.28
CA ASN A 177 -1.21 -12.30 -6.74
C ASN A 177 0.04 -13.17 -6.85
N VAL A 178 0.55 -13.60 -5.71
CA VAL A 178 1.80 -14.35 -5.59
C VAL A 178 1.53 -15.75 -5.03
N CYS A 179 2.28 -16.72 -5.51
CA CYS A 179 2.46 -17.99 -4.82
C CYS A 179 3.76 -17.90 -4.02
N VAL A 180 3.67 -17.92 -2.70
CA VAL A 180 4.82 -17.95 -1.80
C VAL A 180 5.14 -19.40 -1.49
N TYR A 181 6.40 -19.80 -1.57
CA TYR A 181 6.86 -21.17 -1.35
C TYR A 181 8.32 -21.19 -0.93
N ASN A 182 8.69 -21.99 0.07
CA ASN A 182 10.09 -22.20 0.49
C ASN A 182 10.93 -20.89 0.61
N ASN A 183 10.37 -19.84 1.23
CA ASN A 183 10.98 -18.50 1.36
C ASN A 183 11.28 -17.77 0.03
N ALA A 184 10.65 -18.20 -1.07
CA ALA A 184 10.64 -17.55 -2.37
C ALA A 184 9.19 -17.27 -2.78
N TRP A 185 9.01 -16.59 -3.90
CA TRP A 185 7.68 -16.35 -4.47
C TRP A 185 7.72 -16.28 -5.99
N THR A 186 6.56 -16.48 -6.60
CA THR A 186 6.31 -16.14 -8.00
C THR A 186 5.07 -15.28 -8.12
N THR A 187 5.20 -14.16 -8.81
CA THR A 187 4.08 -13.29 -9.19
C THR A 187 3.34 -13.92 -10.36
N GLN A 188 2.11 -14.31 -10.16
CA GLN A 188 1.37 -15.07 -11.17
C GLN A 188 0.29 -14.22 -11.82
N SER A 189 -0.34 -13.28 -11.13
CA SER A 189 -1.26 -12.36 -11.79
C SER A 189 -1.20 -10.98 -11.16
N TYR A 190 -1.75 -10.00 -11.87
CA TYR A 190 -1.85 -8.62 -11.43
C TYR A 190 -3.31 -8.17 -11.51
N GLY A 191 -3.76 -7.51 -10.45
CA GLY A 191 -5.13 -7.04 -10.31
C GLY A 191 -5.21 -5.62 -9.79
N VAL A 192 -6.40 -5.07 -9.95
CA VAL A 192 -6.74 -3.72 -9.51
C VAL A 192 -8.16 -3.73 -8.95
N THR A 193 -8.43 -2.84 -8.01
CA THR A 193 -9.78 -2.63 -7.47
C THR A 193 -9.88 -1.21 -6.94
N PHE A 194 -11.10 -0.71 -6.82
CA PHE A 194 -11.37 0.40 -5.93
C PHE A 194 -11.73 -0.12 -4.54
N TYR A 195 -11.54 0.72 -3.53
CA TYR A 195 -12.00 0.53 -2.16
C TYR A 195 -12.87 1.71 -1.77
N ASP A 196 -14.06 1.39 -1.27
CA ASP A 196 -14.97 2.35 -0.68
C ASP A 196 -14.83 2.33 0.85
N PRO A 197 -14.18 3.34 1.44
CA PRO A 197 -13.99 3.39 2.89
C PRO A 197 -15.29 3.61 3.67
N ALA A 198 -16.34 4.20 3.06
CA ALA A 198 -17.60 4.46 3.75
C ALA A 198 -18.39 3.17 3.99
N THR A 199 -18.29 2.21 3.08
CA THR A 199 -19.00 0.93 3.15
C THR A 199 -18.09 -0.27 3.46
N ASN A 200 -16.78 -0.03 3.57
CA ASN A 200 -15.73 -1.05 3.65
C ASN A 200 -15.86 -2.11 2.53
N GLN A 201 -15.99 -1.68 1.28
CA GLN A 201 -16.21 -2.58 0.14
C GLN A 201 -15.13 -2.45 -0.92
N LEU A 202 -14.75 -3.58 -1.52
CA LEU A 202 -13.98 -3.61 -2.76
C LEU A 202 -14.95 -3.43 -3.94
N VAL A 203 -14.62 -2.50 -4.83
CA VAL A 203 -15.48 -2.05 -5.93
C VAL A 203 -14.80 -2.32 -7.26
N GLY A 204 -15.46 -3.11 -8.11
CA GLY A 204 -14.97 -3.46 -9.44
C GLY A 204 -13.61 -4.16 -9.44
N PRO A 205 -13.39 -5.21 -8.62
CA PRO A 205 -12.14 -5.97 -8.67
C PRO A 205 -11.95 -6.57 -10.06
N ALA A 206 -10.74 -6.45 -10.60
CA ALA A 206 -10.39 -6.95 -11.92
C ALA A 206 -9.01 -7.59 -11.91
N THR A 207 -8.92 -8.84 -12.38
CA THR A 207 -7.63 -9.44 -12.76
C THR A 207 -7.26 -8.91 -14.15
N VAL A 208 -6.33 -7.96 -14.19
CA VAL A 208 -5.92 -7.31 -15.43
C VAL A 208 -5.00 -8.23 -16.21
N PHE A 209 -3.92 -8.71 -15.60
CA PHE A 209 -3.02 -9.67 -16.24
C PHE A 209 -3.18 -11.03 -15.55
N PRO A 210 -3.81 -12.02 -16.21
CA PRO A 210 -4.03 -13.34 -15.63
C PRO A 210 -2.73 -14.15 -15.58
N ARG A 211 -2.79 -15.29 -14.88
CA ARG A 211 -1.67 -16.24 -14.80
C ARG A 211 -1.22 -16.71 -16.18
N PRO A 212 0.08 -16.59 -16.51
CA PRO A 212 0.59 -17.20 -17.74
C PRO A 212 0.50 -18.73 -17.62
N ALA A 213 0.37 -19.42 -18.76
CA ALA A 213 0.30 -20.89 -18.76
C ALA A 213 1.53 -21.52 -18.09
N THR A 214 2.70 -20.91 -18.29
CA THR A 214 3.98 -21.32 -17.71
C THR A 214 4.73 -20.12 -17.13
N GLY A 215 5.53 -20.38 -16.09
CA GLY A 215 6.42 -19.39 -15.49
C GLY A 215 5.73 -18.28 -14.69
N GLU A 216 6.49 -17.22 -14.46
CA GLU A 216 6.06 -16.04 -13.72
C GLU A 216 5.47 -14.99 -14.67
N LEU A 217 4.55 -14.15 -14.18
CA LEU A 217 4.07 -12.99 -14.91
C LEU A 217 5.25 -12.11 -15.33
N ALA A 218 5.28 -11.64 -16.57
CA ALA A 218 6.32 -10.74 -17.06
C ALA A 218 6.49 -9.53 -16.11
N TRP A 219 7.73 -9.17 -15.78
CA TRP A 219 8.02 -8.18 -14.73
C TRP A 219 7.40 -6.81 -15.03
N GLN A 220 7.34 -6.41 -16.31
CA GLN A 220 6.71 -5.15 -16.74
C GLN A 220 5.20 -5.10 -16.41
N ARG A 221 4.57 -6.24 -16.14
CA ARG A 221 3.15 -6.36 -15.78
C ARG A 221 2.91 -6.45 -14.27
N ARG A 222 3.97 -6.43 -13.45
CA ARG A 222 3.91 -6.45 -11.97
C ARG A 222 3.82 -5.02 -11.46
N LEU A 223 2.77 -4.33 -11.87
CA LEU A 223 2.63 -2.88 -11.74
C LEU A 223 2.29 -2.46 -10.31
N GLY A 224 2.66 -1.23 -9.97
CA GLY A 224 2.44 -0.59 -8.68
C GLY A 224 2.40 0.92 -8.80
N SER A 225 2.43 1.61 -7.66
CA SER A 225 2.54 3.08 -7.57
C SER A 225 1.56 3.83 -8.50
N PRO A 226 0.23 3.58 -8.37
CA PRO A 226 -0.78 4.15 -9.25
C PRO A 226 -0.90 5.66 -9.09
N THR A 227 -0.96 6.38 -10.22
CA THR A 227 -1.25 7.83 -10.23
C THR A 227 -2.24 8.17 -11.34
N PHE A 228 -3.39 8.73 -10.98
CA PHE A 228 -4.30 9.33 -11.96
C PHE A 228 -3.81 10.73 -12.34
N ALA A 229 -3.40 10.90 -13.59
CA ALA A 229 -2.96 12.18 -14.12
C ALA A 229 -4.10 12.94 -14.82
N ALA A 230 -3.95 14.27 -14.88
CA ALA A 230 -4.93 15.17 -15.48
C ALA A 230 -5.11 14.97 -16.99
N ASP A 231 -4.13 14.34 -17.66
CA ASP A 231 -4.17 14.02 -19.09
C ASP A 231 -5.06 12.82 -19.44
N GLY A 232 -5.78 12.26 -18.46
CA GLY A 232 -6.71 11.15 -18.65
C GLY A 232 -6.09 9.76 -18.55
N TYR A 233 -4.81 9.65 -18.17
CA TYR A 233 -4.11 8.38 -18.01
C TYR A 233 -3.79 8.04 -16.55
N LEU A 234 -3.96 6.76 -16.23
CA LEU A 234 -3.46 6.15 -15.00
C LEU A 234 -2.05 5.67 -15.32
N TYR A 235 -1.08 6.21 -14.59
CA TYR A 235 0.32 5.83 -14.67
C TYR A 235 0.67 4.85 -13.56
N LEU A 236 1.49 3.86 -13.89
CA LEU A 236 1.89 2.76 -13.03
C LEU A 236 3.37 2.46 -13.25
N PHE A 237 4.09 2.18 -12.18
CA PHE A 237 5.53 1.89 -12.23
C PHE A 237 5.81 0.47 -11.75
N THR A 238 6.93 -0.09 -12.18
CA THR A 238 7.49 -1.33 -11.63
C THR A 238 8.99 -1.36 -11.88
N SER A 239 9.70 -2.17 -11.14
CA SER A 239 11.15 -2.30 -11.25
C SER A 239 11.59 -3.75 -11.36
N LEU A 240 12.73 -3.96 -12.02
CA LEU A 240 13.45 -5.21 -11.99
C LEU A 240 14.92 -4.94 -11.65
N CYS A 241 15.41 -5.59 -10.59
CA CYS A 241 16.84 -5.70 -10.38
C CYS A 241 17.40 -6.77 -11.34
N THR A 242 18.29 -6.38 -12.25
CA THR A 242 18.87 -7.28 -13.25
C THR A 242 20.24 -7.81 -12.85
N SER A 243 20.87 -7.19 -11.85
CA SER A 243 22.10 -7.67 -11.23
C SER A 243 22.03 -7.42 -9.73
N SER A 244 21.92 -8.48 -8.95
CA SER A 244 21.85 -8.41 -7.49
C SER A 244 23.01 -9.15 -6.85
N ALA A 245 23.63 -8.55 -5.82
CA ALA A 245 24.64 -9.21 -5.00
C ALA A 245 24.56 -8.69 -3.56
N PHE A 246 24.66 -9.59 -2.58
CA PHE A 246 24.73 -9.26 -1.15
C PHE A 246 23.64 -8.28 -0.66
N GLY A 247 22.39 -8.45 -1.14
CA GLY A 247 21.27 -7.59 -0.76
C GLY A 247 21.29 -6.18 -1.38
N ALA A 248 22.12 -5.96 -2.40
CA ALA A 248 22.16 -4.73 -3.18
C ALA A 248 21.78 -5.01 -4.64
N CYS A 249 21.18 -4.01 -5.28
CA CYS A 249 21.00 -4.01 -6.72
C CYS A 249 22.13 -3.23 -7.40
N GLY A 250 22.96 -3.91 -8.19
CA GLY A 250 24.07 -3.32 -8.94
C GLY A 250 23.62 -2.69 -10.27
N ALA A 251 22.58 -3.26 -10.89
CA ALA A 251 21.96 -2.73 -12.09
C ALA A 251 20.47 -3.12 -12.12
N GLY A 252 19.63 -2.25 -12.66
CA GLY A 252 18.21 -2.52 -12.78
C GLY A 252 17.52 -1.65 -13.82
N THR A 253 16.21 -1.76 -13.88
CA THR A 253 15.36 -1.02 -14.81
C THR A 253 14.03 -0.70 -14.16
N VAL A 254 13.42 0.43 -14.56
CA VAL A 254 12.09 0.85 -14.12
C VAL A 254 11.18 0.93 -15.33
N ALA A 255 10.15 0.08 -15.42
CA ALA A 255 9.14 0.20 -16.45
C ALA A 255 8.03 1.17 -16.00
N LEU A 256 7.55 1.95 -16.95
CA LEU A 256 6.37 2.81 -16.81
C LEU A 256 5.29 2.31 -17.76
N ALA A 257 4.12 2.04 -17.22
CA ALA A 257 2.91 1.75 -17.97
C ALA A 257 1.87 2.85 -17.81
N ARG A 258 1.01 3.00 -18.80
CA ARG A 258 -0.20 3.81 -18.69
C ARG A 258 -1.41 3.11 -19.28
N THR A 259 -2.59 3.47 -18.78
CA THR A 259 -3.89 3.05 -19.32
C THR A 259 -4.89 4.19 -19.19
N PRO A 260 -5.81 4.41 -20.15
CA PRO A 260 -6.80 5.48 -20.03
C PRO A 260 -7.71 5.23 -18.82
N TRP A 261 -7.73 6.16 -17.86
CA TRP A 261 -8.70 6.10 -16.76
C TRP A 261 -9.98 6.83 -17.09
N SER A 262 -10.00 7.70 -18.09
CA SER A 262 -11.21 8.41 -18.54
C SER A 262 -12.20 7.48 -19.26
N ALA A 263 -11.71 6.39 -19.86
CA ALA A 263 -12.53 5.35 -20.48
C ALA A 263 -13.14 4.40 -19.44
N SER A 264 -14.38 3.95 -19.65
CA SER A 264 -15.14 3.16 -18.66
C SER A 264 -14.44 1.88 -18.18
N ALA A 265 -13.70 1.21 -19.08
CA ALA A 265 -13.04 -0.07 -18.82
C ALA A 265 -11.52 -0.07 -19.09
N GLY A 266 -10.87 1.10 -19.21
CA GLY A 266 -9.44 1.15 -19.55
C GLY A 266 -8.59 0.42 -18.50
N TRP A 267 -8.65 0.88 -17.24
CA TRP A 267 -7.84 0.34 -16.15
C TRP A 267 -8.04 -1.15 -15.87
N SER A 268 -9.23 -1.71 -16.14
CA SER A 268 -9.55 -3.14 -15.93
C SER A 268 -9.21 -4.04 -17.12
N ASN A 269 -8.83 -3.48 -18.27
CA ASN A 269 -8.58 -4.22 -19.51
C ASN A 269 -7.09 -4.24 -19.87
N ALA A 270 -6.47 -5.42 -19.88
CA ALA A 270 -5.07 -5.63 -20.27
C ALA A 270 -4.68 -4.98 -21.61
N ALA A 271 -5.57 -5.05 -22.61
CA ALA A 271 -5.30 -4.58 -23.97
C ALA A 271 -5.18 -3.05 -24.07
N SER A 272 -5.62 -2.32 -23.04
CA SER A 272 -5.53 -0.86 -22.99
C SER A 272 -4.16 -0.36 -22.52
N TYR A 273 -3.35 -1.23 -21.90
CA TYR A 273 -2.08 -0.83 -21.28
C TYR A 273 -1.04 -0.55 -22.36
N ARG A 274 -0.28 0.51 -22.16
CA ARG A 274 0.86 0.89 -23.00
C ARG A 274 2.08 1.10 -22.14
N TYR A 275 3.24 0.73 -22.66
CA TYR A 275 4.53 0.78 -21.97
C TYR A 275 5.42 1.82 -22.61
N TRP A 276 6.13 2.58 -21.79
CA TRP A 276 7.01 3.65 -22.24
C TRP A 276 8.26 3.08 -22.89
N THR A 277 8.56 3.48 -24.13
CA THR A 277 9.74 3.03 -24.89
C THR A 277 10.93 3.96 -24.75
N GLY A 278 10.84 4.98 -23.87
CA GLY A 278 11.82 6.08 -23.79
C GLY A 278 11.47 7.28 -24.67
N THR A 279 10.62 7.08 -25.69
CA THR A 279 10.23 8.12 -26.65
C THR A 279 8.76 8.08 -27.03
N THR A 280 8.12 6.91 -26.99
CA THR A 280 6.71 6.71 -27.33
C THR A 280 6.08 5.62 -26.46
N TRP A 281 4.84 5.24 -26.77
CA TRP A 281 4.07 4.25 -26.05
C TRP A 281 3.79 3.04 -26.92
N SER A 282 4.14 1.85 -26.42
CA SER A 282 3.95 0.57 -27.13
C SER A 282 2.94 -0.31 -26.41
N ALA A 283 2.20 -1.15 -27.15
CA ALA A 283 1.37 -2.19 -26.55
C ALA A 283 2.18 -3.41 -26.09
N ASP A 284 3.40 -3.57 -26.62
CA ASP A 284 4.28 -4.68 -26.26
C ASP A 284 5.14 -4.33 -25.02
N PRO A 285 4.92 -4.98 -23.86
CA PRO A 285 5.73 -4.76 -22.67
C PRO A 285 7.22 -5.05 -22.87
N ALA A 286 7.60 -5.91 -23.81
CA ALA A 286 9.01 -6.24 -24.05
C ALA A 286 9.81 -5.06 -24.63
N THR A 287 9.11 -4.07 -25.21
CA THR A 287 9.72 -2.84 -25.76
C THR A 287 9.90 -1.73 -24.72
N ALA A 288 9.53 -1.97 -23.46
CA ALA A 288 9.68 -0.98 -22.40
C ALA A 288 11.15 -0.63 -22.18
N ALA A 289 11.46 0.67 -22.22
CA ALA A 289 12.76 1.19 -21.79
C ALA A 289 12.67 1.68 -20.34
N SER A 290 13.81 1.84 -19.67
CA SER A 290 13.81 2.37 -18.30
C SER A 290 13.29 3.81 -18.30
N ALA A 291 12.24 4.08 -17.53
CA ALA A 291 11.71 5.42 -17.30
C ALA A 291 12.66 6.26 -16.44
N LEU A 292 13.49 5.61 -15.61
CA LEU A 292 14.56 6.23 -14.82
C LEU A 292 15.90 5.65 -15.29
N PRO A 293 16.52 6.18 -16.36
CA PRO A 293 17.83 5.73 -16.82
C PRO A 293 18.89 5.88 -15.72
N GLY A 294 19.66 4.81 -15.46
CA GLY A 294 20.68 4.78 -14.42
C GLY A 294 20.19 4.40 -13.02
N ALA A 295 18.89 4.17 -12.85
CA ALA A 295 18.36 3.53 -11.64
C ALA A 295 18.81 2.06 -11.54
N ARG A 296 19.04 1.64 -10.30
CA ARG A 296 19.37 0.29 -9.83
C ARG A 296 18.42 -0.12 -8.68
N PRO A 297 17.11 -0.20 -8.93
CA PRO A 297 16.12 -0.43 -7.90
C PRO A 297 16.16 -1.89 -7.39
N PHE A 298 16.41 -2.06 -6.10
CA PHE A 298 15.94 -3.22 -5.35
C PHE A 298 14.41 -3.13 -5.13
N GLY A 299 13.89 -1.91 -4.99
CA GLY A 299 12.47 -1.58 -5.03
C GLY A 299 12.27 -0.14 -5.49
N ILE A 300 11.08 0.19 -5.99
CA ILE A 300 10.69 1.54 -6.40
C ILE A 300 9.28 1.82 -5.91
N ASP A 301 9.06 3.02 -5.38
CA ASP A 301 7.74 3.54 -5.13
C ASP A 301 7.62 4.98 -5.66
N VAL A 302 6.50 5.31 -6.30
CA VAL A 302 6.31 6.57 -7.03
C VAL A 302 4.99 7.22 -6.68
N HIS A 303 5.06 8.48 -6.25
CA HIS A 303 3.87 9.27 -5.94
C HIS A 303 3.99 10.70 -6.46
N VAL A 304 2.85 11.40 -6.50
CA VAL A 304 2.80 12.84 -6.68
C VAL A 304 2.77 13.51 -5.31
N PHE A 305 3.76 14.35 -5.04
CA PHE A 305 3.88 15.09 -3.79
C PHE A 305 3.52 16.57 -4.00
N PRO A 306 2.70 17.17 -3.10
CA PRO A 306 2.35 18.58 -3.17
C PRO A 306 3.59 19.49 -3.25
N GLY A 307 3.64 20.35 -4.27
CA GLY A 307 4.76 21.27 -4.50
C GLY A 307 6.07 20.63 -4.99
N ARG A 308 6.11 19.30 -5.19
CA ARG A 308 7.31 18.57 -5.66
C ARG A 308 7.10 17.84 -6.99
N GLY A 309 5.85 17.61 -7.41
CA GLY A 309 5.55 16.86 -8.63
C GLY A 309 5.69 15.36 -8.39
N TYR A 310 6.16 14.63 -9.40
CA TYR A 310 6.45 13.21 -9.28
C TYR A 310 7.73 12.99 -8.49
N VAL A 311 7.67 12.10 -7.50
CA VAL A 311 8.82 11.67 -6.71
C VAL A 311 8.88 10.15 -6.73
N ALA A 312 10.03 9.60 -7.07
CA ALA A 312 10.30 8.16 -6.95
C ALA A 312 11.30 7.92 -5.82
N ILE A 313 10.96 7.00 -4.93
CA ILE A 313 11.82 6.51 -3.86
C ILE A 313 12.40 5.18 -4.33
N GLU A 314 13.67 5.21 -4.70
CA GLU A 314 14.42 4.05 -5.11
C GLU A 314 15.11 3.45 -3.90
N GLN A 315 14.73 2.25 -3.49
CA GLN A 315 15.53 1.44 -2.58
C GLN A 315 16.64 0.77 -3.38
N THR A 316 17.91 0.99 -3.06
CA THR A 316 19.05 0.40 -3.79
C THR A 316 19.65 -0.80 -3.08
N THR A 317 19.51 -0.90 -1.75
CA THR A 317 19.95 -2.05 -0.96
C THR A 317 18.99 -2.37 0.19
N ILE A 318 19.08 -3.58 0.74
CA ILE A 318 18.43 -3.95 2.01
C ILE A 318 19.13 -3.33 3.23
N ALA A 319 20.34 -2.79 3.08
CA ALA A 319 21.07 -2.12 4.15
C ALA A 319 20.60 -0.68 4.40
N GLY A 320 19.45 -0.26 3.84
CA GLY A 320 18.91 1.07 4.07
C GLY A 320 19.16 2.08 2.96
N HIS A 321 19.96 1.74 1.94
CA HIS A 321 20.33 2.72 0.92
C HIS A 321 19.15 3.06 0.02
N TYR A 322 18.96 4.35 -0.22
CA TYR A 322 17.92 4.86 -1.08
C TYR A 322 18.36 6.09 -1.87
N ARG A 323 17.65 6.37 -2.96
CA ARG A 323 17.77 7.60 -3.73
C ARG A 323 16.38 8.16 -4.02
N VAL A 324 16.26 9.48 -3.97
CA VAL A 324 15.04 10.18 -4.37
C VAL A 324 15.21 10.72 -5.79
N TRP A 325 14.23 10.47 -6.65
CA TRP A 325 14.18 11.03 -8.00
C TRP A 325 12.99 11.96 -8.11
N THR A 326 13.12 13.03 -8.88
CA THR A 326 12.04 14.01 -9.08
C THR A 326 11.78 14.29 -10.56
N ALA A 327 10.52 14.54 -10.91
CA ALA A 327 10.11 14.94 -12.25
C ALA A 327 8.81 15.76 -12.22
N ALA A 328 8.60 16.59 -13.25
CA ALA A 328 7.33 17.29 -13.43
C ALA A 328 6.24 16.41 -14.08
N ALA A 329 6.65 15.34 -14.76
CA ALA A 329 5.78 14.43 -15.51
C ALA A 329 6.21 12.97 -15.28
N PRO A 330 5.32 11.98 -15.44
CA PRO A 330 5.63 10.58 -15.15
C PRO A 330 6.71 10.03 -16.09
N THR A 331 6.82 10.55 -17.32
CA THR A 331 7.86 10.18 -18.30
C THR A 331 9.19 10.91 -18.10
N GLY A 332 9.30 11.77 -17.08
CA GLY A 332 10.49 12.59 -16.86
C GLY A 332 10.47 13.93 -17.61
N PRO A 333 11.65 14.58 -17.79
CA PRO A 333 12.97 14.08 -17.39
C PRO A 333 13.07 13.91 -15.88
N TRP A 334 13.64 12.78 -15.45
CA TRP A 334 13.86 12.46 -14.05
C TRP A 334 15.24 12.96 -13.60
N THR A 335 15.27 13.65 -12.47
CA THR A 335 16.51 14.10 -11.83
C THR A 335 16.78 13.27 -10.60
N ALA A 336 17.94 12.61 -10.55
CA ALA A 336 18.37 11.82 -9.41
C ALA A 336 18.97 12.72 -8.33
N GLY A 337 18.55 12.53 -7.08
CA GLY A 337 19.22 13.07 -5.90
C GLY A 337 20.45 12.27 -5.50
N ALA A 338 21.07 12.66 -4.39
CA ALA A 338 22.13 11.88 -3.77
C ALA A 338 21.59 10.56 -3.19
N GLU A 339 22.43 9.53 -3.18
CA GLU A 339 22.13 8.31 -2.42
C GLU A 339 22.39 8.57 -0.93
N ASN A 340 21.46 8.11 -0.10
CA ASN A 340 21.48 8.24 1.35
C ASN A 340 21.11 6.91 2.00
N VAL A 341 21.18 6.84 3.32
CA VAL A 341 20.82 5.67 4.11
C VAL A 341 19.70 6.04 5.09
N LEU A 342 18.62 5.26 5.13
CA LEU A 342 17.55 5.50 6.10
C LEU A 342 18.05 5.30 7.54
N PRO A 343 17.67 6.17 8.49
CA PRO A 343 18.01 5.99 9.89
C PRO A 343 17.55 4.64 10.44
N GLY A 344 18.42 3.93 11.14
CA GLY A 344 18.10 2.62 11.74
C GLY A 344 18.27 1.43 10.79
N CYS A 345 18.57 1.68 9.52
CA CYS A 345 18.92 0.68 8.52
C CYS A 345 20.42 0.75 8.28
N ALA A 346 21.20 -0.24 8.71
CA ALA A 346 22.67 -0.10 8.75
C ALA A 346 23.45 -1.35 8.35
N SER A 347 22.79 -2.48 8.13
CA SER A 347 23.47 -3.73 7.80
C SER A 347 22.58 -4.65 6.96
N THR A 348 23.20 -5.61 6.28
CA THR A 348 22.55 -6.65 5.47
C THR A 348 22.24 -7.93 6.25
N THR A 349 22.77 -8.05 7.47
CA THR A 349 22.59 -9.23 8.34
C THR A 349 21.76 -8.95 9.58
N THR A 350 21.81 -7.70 10.06
CA THR A 350 21.03 -7.18 11.18
C THR A 350 20.54 -5.79 10.81
N SER A 351 19.36 -5.40 11.29
CA SER A 351 18.77 -4.09 11.00
C SER A 351 18.72 -3.79 9.50
N TRP A 352 18.44 -4.81 8.69
CA TRP A 352 18.11 -4.63 7.29
C TRP A 352 16.66 -4.14 7.17
N CYS A 353 16.38 -3.43 6.09
CA CYS A 353 15.11 -2.78 5.85
C CYS A 353 14.68 -3.01 4.41
N TYR A 354 13.37 -3.13 4.18
CA TYR A 354 12.85 -3.18 2.82
C TYR A 354 11.45 -2.58 2.71
N ALA A 355 10.93 -2.55 1.49
CA ALA A 355 9.65 -1.94 1.13
C ALA A 355 9.60 -0.43 1.44
N PHE A 356 10.50 0.35 0.83
CA PHE A 356 10.53 1.79 1.02
C PHE A 356 9.37 2.45 0.27
N ILE A 357 8.41 2.99 1.01
CA ILE A 357 7.16 3.54 0.47
C ILE A 357 7.00 4.99 0.92
N GLY A 358 6.64 5.87 -0.01
CA GLY A 358 6.45 7.29 0.24
C GLY A 358 5.05 7.64 0.72
N HIS A 359 4.96 8.68 1.56
CA HIS A 359 3.67 9.12 2.12
C HIS A 359 3.41 10.61 1.84
N PRO A 360 2.78 10.95 0.70
CA PRO A 360 2.48 12.35 0.36
C PRO A 360 1.66 13.10 1.41
N GLU A 361 0.76 12.40 2.10
CA GLU A 361 -0.11 12.95 3.13
C GLU A 361 0.59 13.18 4.48
N LEU A 362 1.68 12.46 4.75
CA LEU A 362 2.50 12.64 5.95
C LEU A 362 3.65 13.62 5.72
N SER A 363 4.09 13.76 4.47
CA SER A 363 5.21 14.60 4.10
C SER A 363 4.90 16.08 4.28
N THR A 364 5.94 16.87 4.54
CA THR A 364 5.85 18.31 4.76
C THR A 364 6.58 19.07 3.65
N SER A 365 6.52 20.40 3.66
CA SER A 365 7.30 21.22 2.72
C SER A 365 8.82 21.02 2.85
N THR A 366 9.29 20.58 4.03
CA THR A 366 10.71 20.42 4.36
C THR A 366 11.17 18.96 4.44
N SER A 367 10.25 18.00 4.52
CA SER A 367 10.61 16.60 4.77
C SER A 367 9.76 15.62 3.97
N LEU A 368 10.42 14.62 3.40
CA LEU A 368 9.83 13.44 2.79
C LEU A 368 9.66 12.35 3.86
N PHE A 369 8.47 11.76 3.93
CA PHE A 369 8.16 10.66 4.85
C PHE A 369 8.19 9.34 4.10
N ILE A 370 8.97 8.40 4.62
CA ILE A 370 9.18 7.07 4.03
C ILE A 370 8.89 6.02 5.09
N SER A 371 7.99 5.06 4.80
CA SER A 371 7.89 3.84 5.58
C SER A 371 8.82 2.76 5.05
N HIS A 372 9.22 1.87 5.95
CA HIS A 372 9.93 0.64 5.62
C HIS A 372 9.57 -0.42 6.66
N TYR A 373 9.68 -1.69 6.29
CA TYR A 373 9.63 -2.78 7.25
C TYR A 373 11.03 -3.12 7.75
N GLN A 374 11.17 -3.28 9.07
CA GLN A 374 12.41 -3.66 9.74
C GLN A 374 12.21 -5.02 10.44
N PRO A 375 12.71 -6.14 9.88
CA PRO A 375 12.44 -7.49 10.38
C PRO A 375 12.84 -7.74 11.83
N ASP A 376 13.97 -7.17 12.26
CA ASP A 376 14.45 -7.29 13.65
C ASP A 376 13.53 -6.57 14.64
N ASP A 377 12.89 -5.48 14.19
CA ASP A 377 11.92 -4.73 15.00
C ASP A 377 10.50 -5.30 14.89
N LYS A 378 10.24 -6.15 13.88
CA LYS A 378 8.92 -6.71 13.55
C LYS A 378 7.84 -5.64 13.33
N HIS A 379 8.21 -4.47 12.84
CA HIS A 379 7.27 -3.37 12.59
C HIS A 379 7.58 -2.64 11.29
N VAL A 380 6.52 -2.04 10.74
CA VAL A 380 6.65 -0.93 9.79
C VAL A 380 7.03 0.32 10.58
N ARG A 381 8.09 1.00 10.16
CA ARG A 381 8.55 2.27 10.73
C ARG A 381 8.47 3.35 9.69
N VAL A 382 8.13 4.56 10.13
CA VAL A 382 8.15 5.76 9.30
C VAL A 382 9.28 6.66 9.77
N VAL A 383 10.07 7.14 8.82
CA VAL A 383 11.15 8.10 9.02
C VAL A 383 10.90 9.36 8.19
N ALA A 384 11.39 10.49 8.68
CA ALA A 384 11.44 11.72 7.91
C ALA A 384 12.87 11.95 7.42
N VAL A 385 13.01 12.25 6.14
CA VAL A 385 14.27 12.63 5.52
C VAL A 385 14.14 14.00 4.85
N PRO A 386 15.22 14.78 4.72
CA PRO A 386 15.20 16.00 3.91
C PRO A 386 14.82 15.71 2.46
N TRP A 387 14.22 16.70 1.80
CA TRP A 387 13.94 16.67 0.36
C TRP A 387 15.19 16.64 -0.51
#